data_AF-A0A9Q3CKX8-F1
#
_entry.id   AF-A0A9Q3CKX8-F1
#
_cell.length_a   1.000
_cell.length_b   1.000
_cell.length_c   1.000
_cell.angle_alpha   90.00
_cell.angle_beta   90.00
_cell.angle_gamma   90.00
#
_symmetry.space_group_name_H-M   'P 1'
#
loop_
_entity.id
_entity.type
_entity.pdbx_description
1 polymer ?
#
loop_
_entity_poly.entity_id
_entity_poly.type
_entity_poly.pdbx_seq_one_letter_code
_entity_poly.pdbx_strand_id
1 'polypeptide(L)'
;MDICNSKNRYLTIGTNKDNKLSLDINHKTNENILKDLLEYFKEAQYGTKLNGKMKINLLRVLIKHREAFELGGEPLGKIKGHDIKLCLDLERPYPPMLRRPPYPASLETRKEIEKHINELLEMGVKRNIGHNEIVEVTTPVLIAWKYGKYRMCGDFRALRNYTKEER
;
A
#
# COMPACT_ATOMS: atom_id res chain seq x y z
N MET A 1 5.36 6.11 0.04
CA MET A 1 4.91 6.89 1.16
C MET A 1 5.40 8.26 0.78
N ASP A 2 4.49 9.14 0.44
CA ASP A 2 4.84 10.48 0.02
C ASP A 2 4.92 11.36 1.27
N ILE A 3 6.15 11.59 1.75
CA ILE A 3 6.40 12.48 2.88
C ILE A 3 6.74 13.85 2.28
N CYS A 4 5.72 14.58 1.86
CA CYS A 4 5.89 15.93 1.33
C CYS A 4 6.31 16.91 2.45
N ASN A 5 7.44 17.57 2.24
CA ASN A 5 8.05 18.52 3.17
C ASN A 5 7.45 19.92 2.99
N SER A 6 6.33 20.22 3.65
CA SER A 6 5.85 21.60 3.78
C SER A 6 5.00 21.79 5.04
N LYS A 7 5.59 22.37 6.10
CA LYS A 7 5.01 22.97 7.33
C LYS A 7 3.83 22.32 8.09
N ASN A 8 3.22 21.27 7.58
CA ASN A 8 2.20 20.42 8.18
C ASN A 8 2.33 19.06 7.47
N ARG A 9 2.72 18.03 8.21
CA ARG A 9 2.96 16.70 7.67
C ARG A 9 1.61 16.02 7.44
N TYR A 10 1.42 15.46 6.25
CA TYR A 10 0.26 14.68 5.87
C TYR A 10 0.78 13.41 5.19
N LEU A 11 0.27 12.25 5.60
CA LEU A 11 0.50 10.97 4.93
C LEU A 11 -0.57 10.78 3.88
N THR A 12 -0.24 11.03 2.62
CA THR A 12 -1.10 10.69 1.50
C THR A 12 -0.59 9.41 0.83
N ILE A 13 -1.46 8.40 0.73
CA ILE A 13 -1.25 7.22 -0.13
C ILE A 13 -1.78 7.59 -1.53
N GLY A 14 -0.95 7.48 -2.57
CA GLY A 14 -1.32 7.83 -3.96
C GLY A 14 -0.78 9.17 -4.44
N THR A 15 -0.31 9.19 -5.69
CA THR A 15 0.49 10.27 -6.32
C THR A 15 -0.30 11.39 -6.98
N ASN A 16 -1.64 11.28 -7.06
CA ASN A 16 -2.44 12.19 -7.88
C ASN A 16 -3.50 12.95 -7.06
N LYS A 17 -3.39 14.29 -7.03
CA LYS A 17 -4.36 15.19 -6.39
C LYS A 17 -5.58 15.46 -7.27
N ASP A 18 -5.48 15.24 -8.59
CA ASP A 18 -6.47 15.73 -9.56
C ASP A 18 -7.38 14.63 -10.14
N ASN A 19 -7.07 13.35 -9.92
CA ASN A 19 -7.97 12.27 -10.31
C ASN A 19 -9.06 12.08 -9.23
N LYS A 20 -10.05 12.98 -9.26
CA LYS A 20 -11.36 12.79 -8.63
C LYS A 20 -12.06 11.60 -9.28
N LEU A 21 -11.82 10.39 -8.80
CA LEU A 21 -12.82 9.33 -8.92
C LEU A 21 -13.90 9.62 -7.87
N SER A 22 -14.99 10.23 -8.32
CA SER A 22 -16.27 10.21 -7.63
C SER A 22 -16.77 8.77 -7.57
N LEU A 23 -17.33 8.39 -6.43
CA LEU A 23 -18.15 7.18 -6.33
C LEU A 23 -19.48 7.49 -7.01
N ASP A 24 -19.53 7.36 -8.34
CA ASP A 24 -20.80 7.28 -9.04
C ASP A 24 -21.32 5.84 -8.91
N ILE A 25 -22.25 5.64 -7.97
CA ILE A 25 -23.05 4.42 -7.85
C ILE A 25 -24.05 4.43 -9.01
N ASN A 26 -23.57 4.17 -10.23
CA ASN A 26 -24.43 3.86 -11.37
C ASN A 26 -24.10 2.45 -11.84
N HIS A 27 -24.76 1.49 -11.20
CA HIS A 27 -24.79 0.09 -11.61
C HIS A 27 -25.36 -0.02 -13.03
N LYS A 28 -24.50 -0.22 -14.02
CA LYS A 28 -24.85 -0.99 -15.22
C LYS A 28 -24.27 -2.38 -15.05
N THR A 29 -25.14 -3.34 -14.75
CA THR A 29 -24.84 -4.78 -14.81
C THR A 29 -24.53 -5.15 -16.25
N ASN A 30 -23.27 -5.06 -16.64
CA ASN A 30 -22.79 -5.64 -17.89
C ASN A 30 -22.56 -7.14 -17.69
N GLU A 31 -23.18 -7.97 -18.54
CA GLU A 31 -23.00 -9.44 -18.56
C GLU A 31 -21.53 -9.86 -18.67
N ASN A 32 -20.65 -8.98 -19.18
CA ASN A 32 -19.21 -9.20 -19.24
C ASN A 32 -18.56 -9.35 -17.86
N ILE A 33 -19.04 -8.63 -16.83
CA ILE A 33 -18.46 -8.68 -15.47
C ILE A 33 -18.66 -10.05 -14.82
N LEU A 34 -19.77 -10.73 -15.12
CA LEU A 34 -20.05 -12.07 -14.63
C LEU A 34 -19.09 -13.11 -15.22
N LYS A 35 -18.74 -12.99 -16.50
CA LYS A 35 -17.78 -13.88 -17.16
C LYS A 35 -16.38 -13.68 -16.61
N ASP A 36 -15.93 -12.43 -16.48
CA ASP A 36 -14.61 -12.10 -15.94
C ASP A 36 -14.44 -12.62 -14.50
N LEU A 37 -15.49 -12.53 -13.68
CA LEU A 37 -15.46 -13.04 -12.31
C LEU A 37 -15.59 -14.56 -12.24
N LEU A 38 -16.34 -15.20 -13.13
CA LEU A 38 -16.36 -16.66 -13.23
C LEU A 38 -14.98 -17.20 -13.62
N GLU A 39 -14.26 -16.49 -14.48
CA GLU A 39 -12.89 -16.80 -14.85
C GLU A 39 -11.92 -16.54 -13.69
N TYR A 40 -12.03 -15.39 -13.03
CA TYR A 40 -11.23 -15.05 -11.84
C TYR A 40 -11.43 -16.05 -10.69
N PHE A 41 -12.67 -16.45 -10.43
CA PHE A 41 -13.03 -17.40 -9.39
C PHE A 41 -13.06 -18.86 -9.86
N LYS A 42 -12.55 -19.16 -11.07
CA LYS A 42 -12.45 -20.52 -11.60
C LYS A 42 -11.51 -21.38 -10.75
N GLU A 43 -10.42 -20.77 -10.28
CA GLU A 43 -9.42 -21.41 -9.40
C GLU A 43 -9.70 -21.19 -7.92
N ALA A 44 -10.79 -20.50 -7.58
CA ALA A 44 -11.13 -20.20 -6.20
C ALA A 44 -11.51 -21.47 -5.43
N GLN A 45 -10.98 -21.58 -4.22
CA GLN A 45 -11.36 -22.66 -3.31
C GLN A 45 -12.70 -22.32 -2.66
N TYR A 46 -13.72 -23.12 -2.99
CA TYR A 46 -15.04 -23.03 -2.36
C TYR A 46 -15.11 -23.99 -1.18
N GLY A 47 -15.82 -23.60 -0.13
CA GLY A 47 -16.18 -24.53 0.93
C GLY A 47 -16.93 -25.75 0.40
N THR A 48 -16.60 -26.93 0.90
CA THR A 48 -17.15 -28.24 0.46
C THR A 48 -18.66 -28.37 0.63
N LYS A 49 -19.28 -27.52 1.45
CA LYS A 49 -20.73 -27.51 1.73
C LYS A 49 -21.55 -26.64 0.76
N LEU A 50 -20.91 -25.91 -0.16
CA LEU A 50 -21.59 -25.00 -1.08
C LEU A 50 -22.17 -25.75 -2.28
N ASN A 51 -23.50 -25.77 -2.40
CA ASN A 51 -24.18 -26.25 -3.60
C ASN A 51 -24.07 -25.24 -4.76
N GLY A 52 -24.38 -25.68 -5.99
CA GLY A 52 -24.25 -24.82 -7.19
C GLY A 52 -25.05 -23.52 -7.11
N LYS A 53 -26.26 -23.56 -6.53
CA LYS A 53 -27.11 -22.36 -6.36
C LYS A 53 -26.52 -21.36 -5.37
N MET A 54 -25.93 -21.85 -4.28
CA MET A 54 -25.25 -21.03 -3.27
C MET A 54 -23.98 -20.38 -3.83
N LYS A 55 -23.22 -21.08 -4.67
CA LYS A 55 -22.07 -20.49 -5.36
C LYS A 55 -22.47 -19.33 -6.27
N ILE A 56 -23.55 -19.48 -7.03
CA ILE A 56 -24.09 -18.41 -7.88
C ILE A 56 -24.52 -17.20 -7.02
N ASN A 57 -25.21 -17.45 -5.92
CA ASN A 57 -25.59 -16.38 -4.99
C ASN A 57 -24.38 -15.68 -4.36
N LEU A 58 -23.34 -16.42 -4.01
CA LEU A 58 -22.09 -15.86 -3.50
C LEU A 58 -21.44 -14.93 -4.53
N LEU A 59 -21.31 -15.38 -5.79
CA LEU A 59 -20.77 -14.56 -6.87
C LEU A 59 -21.58 -13.28 -7.09
N ARG A 60 -22.92 -13.36 -6.99
CA ARG A 60 -23.78 -12.17 -7.06
C ARG A 60 -23.51 -11.17 -5.93
N VAL A 61 -23.26 -11.65 -4.70
CA VAL A 61 -22.91 -10.79 -3.57
C VAL A 61 -21.54 -10.15 -3.77
N LEU A 62 -20.55 -10.91 -4.25
CA LEU A 62 -19.21 -10.39 -4.56
C LEU A 62 -19.26 -9.33 -5.66
N ILE A 63 -20.10 -9.50 -6.69
CA ILE A 63 -20.36 -8.48 -7.71
C ILE A 63 -21.01 -7.24 -7.11
N LYS A 64 -22.07 -7.44 -6.34
CA LYS A 64 -22.83 -6.34 -5.73
C LYS A 64 -21.94 -5.46 -4.85
N HIS A 65 -20.96 -6.07 -4.18
CA HIS A 65 -20.04 -5.39 -3.28
C HIS A 65 -18.60 -5.39 -3.81
N ARG A 66 -18.41 -5.35 -5.13
CA ARG A 66 -17.10 -5.45 -5.79
C ARG A 66 -16.03 -4.54 -5.18
N GLU A 67 -16.40 -3.30 -4.90
CA GLU A 67 -15.50 -2.27 -4.35
C GLU A 67 -14.99 -2.59 -2.94
N ALA A 68 -15.66 -3.47 -2.20
CA ALA A 68 -15.24 -3.91 -0.88
C ALA A 68 -14.19 -5.04 -0.92
N PHE A 69 -13.96 -5.65 -2.09
CA PHE A 69 -13.05 -6.78 -2.27
C PHE A 69 -11.89 -6.43 -3.20
N GLU A 70 -10.69 -6.88 -2.83
CA GLU A 70 -9.51 -6.79 -3.69
C GLU A 70 -9.56 -7.94 -4.71
N LEU A 71 -9.98 -7.63 -5.94
CA LEU A 71 -10.10 -8.59 -7.05
C LEU A 71 -8.88 -8.58 -7.99
N GLY A 72 -7.77 -7.98 -7.56
CA GLY A 72 -6.55 -7.82 -8.37
C GLY A 72 -6.69 -6.78 -9.49
N GLY A 73 -5.66 -5.96 -9.69
CA GLY A 73 -5.63 -4.92 -10.72
C GLY A 73 -6.36 -3.62 -10.37
N GLU A 74 -7.23 -3.63 -9.36
CA GLU A 74 -7.85 -2.42 -8.81
C GLU A 74 -6.86 -1.63 -7.93
N PRO A 75 -6.96 -0.29 -7.89
CA PRO A 75 -6.09 0.52 -7.05
C PRO A 75 -6.31 0.20 -5.57
N LEU A 76 -5.23 0.32 -4.78
CA LEU A 76 -5.31 0.14 -3.33
C LEU A 76 -6.38 1.05 -2.71
N GLY A 77 -7.10 0.48 -1.73
CA GLY A 77 -8.08 1.22 -0.95
C GLY A 77 -7.45 2.47 -0.31
N LYS A 78 -8.11 3.62 -0.48
CA LYS A 78 -7.67 4.92 0.05
C LYS A 78 -8.82 5.61 0.76
N ILE A 79 -8.59 6.00 2.01
CA ILE A 79 -9.51 6.87 2.75
C ILE A 79 -9.19 8.32 2.40
N LYS A 80 -10.16 9.06 1.86
CA LYS A 80 -9.99 10.48 1.52
C LYS A 80 -10.16 11.36 2.76
N GLY A 81 -9.39 12.45 2.84
CA GLY A 81 -9.49 13.46 3.91
C GLY A 81 -8.96 13.03 5.28
N HIS A 82 -8.36 11.84 5.39
CA HIS A 82 -7.81 11.30 6.63
C HIS A 82 -6.29 11.13 6.50
N ASP A 83 -5.60 12.18 6.09
CA ASP A 83 -4.15 12.18 6.06
C ASP A 83 -3.58 12.23 7.48
N ILE A 84 -2.61 11.36 7.78
CA ILE A 84 -2.04 11.26 9.13
C ILE A 84 -0.86 12.23 9.28
N LYS A 85 -0.85 13.04 10.34
CA LYS A 85 0.27 13.91 10.70
C LYS A 85 1.16 13.24 11.74
N LEU A 86 2.37 12.84 11.33
CA LEU A 86 3.37 12.31 12.25
C LEU A 86 4.18 13.45 12.91
N CYS A 87 3.95 13.68 14.19
CA CYS A 87 4.69 14.63 15.01
C CYS A 87 5.88 13.96 15.69
N LEU A 88 7.02 14.64 15.72
CA LEU A 88 8.20 14.19 16.48
C LEU A 88 8.31 14.99 17.77
N ASP A 89 8.89 14.39 18.79
CA ASP A 89 9.15 15.02 20.11
C ASP A 89 10.36 15.96 20.11
N LEU A 90 10.93 16.24 18.94
CA LEU A 90 12.14 17.04 18.80
C LEU A 90 12.08 17.95 17.58
N GLU A 91 12.77 19.08 17.71
CA GLU A 91 12.89 20.08 16.66
C GLU A 91 14.15 19.86 15.80
N ARG A 92 14.21 20.57 14.68
CA ARG A 92 15.39 20.52 13.80
C ARG A 92 16.56 21.26 14.49
N PRO A 93 17.82 20.83 14.29
CA PRO A 93 18.25 19.74 13.42
C PRO A 93 18.03 18.34 14.03
N TYR A 94 17.65 17.38 13.18
CA TYR A 94 17.41 16.00 13.61
C TYR A 94 18.69 15.23 13.94
N PRO A 95 18.67 14.34 14.95
CA PRO A 95 19.84 13.57 15.33
C PRO A 95 20.28 12.63 14.19
N PRO A 96 21.58 12.31 14.08
CA PRO A 96 22.10 11.37 13.08
C PRO A 96 21.41 10.00 13.12
N MET A 97 20.86 9.61 14.28
CA MET A 97 20.08 8.38 14.45
C MET A 97 18.83 8.31 13.57
N LEU A 98 18.30 9.45 13.12
CA LEU A 98 17.20 9.51 12.15
C LEU A 98 17.68 9.48 10.69
N ARG A 99 18.99 9.58 10.42
CA ARG A 99 19.61 9.54 9.09
C ARG A 99 20.45 8.29 8.92
N ARG A 100 19.83 7.12 9.09
CA ARG A 100 20.56 5.85 9.04
C ARG A 100 20.86 5.44 7.60
N PRO A 101 22.10 4.99 7.30
CA PRO A 101 22.45 4.45 6.00
C PRO A 101 21.74 3.11 5.76
N PRO A 102 21.56 2.70 4.49
CA PRO A 102 21.03 1.38 4.17
C PRO A 102 21.95 0.27 4.71
N TYR A 103 21.36 -0.84 5.11
CA TYR A 103 22.15 -2.00 5.53
C TYR A 103 22.88 -2.62 4.33
N PRO A 104 24.10 -3.14 4.53
CA PRO A 104 24.77 -3.95 3.52
C PRO A 104 23.87 -5.13 3.13
N ALA A 105 23.67 -5.31 1.83
CA ALA A 105 22.83 -6.36 1.28
C ALA A 105 23.57 -7.12 0.18
N SER A 106 23.34 -8.44 0.09
CA SER A 106 23.85 -9.27 -1.00
C SER A 106 23.19 -8.89 -2.33
N LEU A 107 23.76 -9.35 -3.45
CA LEU A 107 23.16 -9.12 -4.77
C LEU A 107 21.74 -9.68 -4.88
N GLU A 108 21.51 -10.87 -4.32
CA GLU A 108 20.18 -11.49 -4.28
C GLU A 108 19.20 -10.64 -3.47
N THR A 109 19.60 -10.23 -2.26
CA THR A 109 18.76 -9.38 -1.41
C THR A 109 18.44 -8.04 -2.07
N ARG A 110 19.39 -7.42 -2.78
CA ARG A 110 19.15 -6.18 -3.51
C ARG A 110 18.11 -6.34 -4.61
N LYS A 111 18.19 -7.42 -5.39
CA LYS A 111 17.20 -7.72 -6.45
C LYS A 111 15.79 -7.84 -5.87
N GLU A 112 15.65 -8.54 -4.74
CA GLU A 112 14.36 -8.66 -4.07
C GLU A 112 13.87 -7.32 -3.52
N ILE A 113 14.75 -6.50 -2.92
CA ILE A 113 14.39 -5.15 -2.47
C ILE A 113 13.91 -4.30 -3.65
N GLU A 114 14.64 -4.30 -4.77
CA GLU A 114 14.31 -3.52 -5.96
C GLU A 114 12.96 -3.94 -6.55
N LYS A 115 12.70 -5.24 -6.64
CA LYS A 115 11.40 -5.79 -7.05
C LYS A 115 10.26 -5.21 -6.19
N HIS A 116 10.37 -5.29 -4.87
CA HIS A 116 9.35 -4.76 -3.96
C HIS A 116 9.22 -3.23 -4.03
N ILE A 117 10.33 -2.51 -4.29
CA ILE A 117 10.28 -1.06 -4.47
C ILE A 117 9.50 -0.70 -5.74
N ASN A 118 9.75 -1.40 -6.85
CA ASN A 118 9.07 -1.17 -8.12
C ASN A 118 7.58 -1.46 -8.01
N GLU A 119 7.19 -2.59 -7.40
CA GLU A 119 5.78 -2.90 -7.12
C GLU A 119 5.09 -1.78 -6.32
N LEU A 120 5.75 -1.24 -5.29
CA LEU A 120 5.19 -0.13 -4.50
C LEU A 120 5.14 1.20 -5.25
N LEU A 121 6.02 1.42 -6.23
CA LEU A 121 6.00 2.59 -7.10
C LEU A 121 4.83 2.49 -8.10
N GLU A 122 4.65 1.32 -8.72
CA GLU A 122 3.54 1.04 -9.64
C GLU A 122 2.18 1.19 -8.96
N MET A 123 2.04 0.70 -7.72
CA MET A 123 0.82 0.87 -6.94
C MET A 123 0.60 2.31 -6.43
N GLY A 124 1.52 3.24 -6.69
CA GLY A 124 1.44 4.62 -6.19
C GLY A 124 1.56 4.73 -4.66
N VAL A 125 1.99 3.65 -4.00
CA VAL A 125 2.26 3.67 -2.55
C VAL A 125 3.51 4.47 -2.30
N LYS A 126 4.59 4.24 -3.05
CA LYS A 126 5.88 4.96 -3.01
C LYS A 126 6.01 5.98 -4.14
N ARG A 127 6.89 6.96 -3.95
CA ARG A 127 7.32 7.90 -4.99
C ARG A 127 8.81 8.17 -4.89
N ASN A 128 9.38 8.59 -6.01
CA ASN A 128 10.78 9.02 -6.08
C ASN A 128 10.94 10.41 -5.46
N ILE A 129 12.08 10.64 -4.84
CA ILE A 129 12.42 11.92 -4.23
C ILE A 129 13.02 12.82 -5.31
N GLY A 130 12.52 14.04 -5.46
CA GLY A 130 13.03 14.98 -6.46
C GLY A 130 14.46 15.43 -6.16
N HIS A 131 15.20 15.84 -7.18
CA HIS A 131 16.61 16.26 -7.04
C HIS A 131 16.82 17.38 -6.01
N ASN A 132 15.85 18.27 -5.86
CA ASN A 132 15.92 19.43 -4.95
C ASN A 132 15.28 19.16 -3.58
N GLU A 133 14.82 17.95 -3.31
CA GLU A 133 14.16 17.61 -2.05
C GLU A 133 15.15 17.09 -1.00
N ILE A 134 15.23 17.81 0.12
CA ILE A 134 16.09 17.43 1.23
C ILE A 134 15.39 16.34 2.07
N VAL A 135 16.05 15.18 2.19
CA VAL A 135 15.62 14.07 3.02
C VAL A 135 16.32 14.14 4.36
N GLU A 136 15.58 14.50 5.41
CA GLU A 136 16.16 14.66 6.75
C GLU A 136 16.06 13.41 7.62
N VAL A 137 15.22 12.45 7.21
CA VAL A 137 14.97 11.19 7.91
C VAL A 137 15.04 10.04 6.93
N THR A 138 15.88 9.05 7.22
CA THR A 138 16.03 7.83 6.43
C THR A 138 15.89 6.61 7.33
N THR A 139 15.11 5.64 6.87
CA THR A 139 14.93 4.36 7.54
C THR A 139 15.46 3.25 6.65
N PRO A 140 16.44 2.44 7.13
CA PRO A 140 16.97 1.36 6.33
C PRO A 140 15.92 0.26 6.19
N VAL A 141 16.04 -0.47 5.10
CA VAL A 141 15.16 -1.57 4.74
C VAL A 141 15.96 -2.86 4.76
N LEU A 142 15.30 -3.94 5.16
CA LEU A 142 15.81 -5.30 5.13
C LEU A 142 14.79 -6.25 4.51
N ILE A 143 15.24 -7.43 4.09
CA ILE A 143 14.38 -8.51 3.63
C ILE A 143 14.30 -9.58 4.72
N ALA A 144 13.09 -10.05 4.99
CA ALA A 144 12.84 -11.22 5.82
C ALA A 144 12.24 -12.35 4.97
N TRP A 145 12.68 -13.59 5.20
CA TRP A 145 12.07 -14.77 4.59
C TRP A 145 10.98 -15.32 5.50
N LYS A 146 9.75 -15.42 4.99
CA LYS A 146 8.62 -15.99 5.74
C LYS A 146 7.62 -16.67 4.80
N TYR A 147 7.23 -17.90 5.12
CA TYR A 147 6.29 -18.72 4.34
C TYR A 147 6.67 -18.88 2.86
N GLY A 148 7.96 -19.17 2.61
CA GLY A 148 8.44 -19.40 1.24
C GLY A 148 8.56 -18.15 0.37
N LYS A 149 8.48 -16.94 0.96
CA LYS A 149 8.55 -15.68 0.24
C LYS A 149 9.43 -14.67 0.98
N TYR A 150 10.15 -13.86 0.21
CA TYR A 150 10.83 -12.67 0.69
C TYR A 150 9.81 -11.55 0.99
N ARG A 151 10.06 -10.78 2.04
CA ARG A 151 9.24 -9.64 2.45
C ARG A 151 10.13 -8.47 2.82
N MET A 152 9.81 -7.30 2.29
CA MET A 152 10.51 -6.06 2.61
C MET A 152 10.02 -5.46 3.94
N CYS A 153 10.96 -5.15 4.85
CA CYS A 153 10.69 -4.60 6.18
C CYS A 153 11.51 -3.32 6.42
N GLY A 154 10.86 -2.24 6.85
CA GLY A 154 11.55 -1.02 7.29
C GLY A 154 11.92 -1.08 8.77
N ASP A 155 13.13 -0.65 9.12
CA ASP A 155 13.60 -0.58 10.51
C ASP A 155 13.23 0.76 11.17
N PHE A 156 11.98 0.86 11.63
CA PHE A 156 11.44 2.08 12.23
C PHE A 156 11.78 2.29 13.72
N ARG A 157 12.68 1.49 14.31
CA ARG A 157 12.99 1.57 15.75
C ARG A 157 13.50 2.95 16.15
N ALA A 158 14.41 3.52 15.37
CA ALA A 158 14.93 4.86 15.61
C ALA A 158 13.82 5.91 15.50
N LEU A 159 13.00 5.85 14.44
CA LEU A 159 11.88 6.78 14.24
C LEU A 159 10.88 6.72 15.40
N ARG A 160 10.51 5.51 15.82
CA ARG A 160 9.54 5.27 16.91
C ARG A 160 9.94 5.98 18.21
N ASN A 161 11.22 5.97 18.57
CA ASN A 161 11.70 6.61 19.81
C ASN A 161 11.55 8.13 19.83
N TYR A 162 11.28 8.74 18.68
CA TYR A 162 11.14 10.17 18.52
C TYR A 162 9.75 10.59 18.04
N THR A 163 8.82 9.65 17.87
CA THR A 163 7.44 9.93 17.45
C THR A 163 6.58 10.15 18.68
N LYS A 164 5.87 11.29 18.71
CA LYS A 164 4.94 11.62 19.78
C LYS A 164 3.67 10.78 19.66
N GLU A 165 3.23 10.19 20.76
CA GLU A 165 1.88 9.60 20.84
C GLU A 165 0.85 10.73 20.88
N GLU A 166 -0.20 10.65 20.04
CA GLU A 166 -1.38 11.50 20.22
C GLU A 166 -2.03 11.13 21.56
N ARG A 167 -2.05 12.10 22.49
CA ARG A 167 -2.82 12.05 23.73
C ARG A 167 -4.18 12.70 23.50
#